data_AF-A0A8S9PHT4-F1
#
_entry.id   AF-A0A8S9PHT4-F1
#
_cell.length_a   1.000
_cell.length_b   1.000
_cell.length_c   1.000
_cell.angle_alpha   90.00
_cell.angle_beta   90.00
_cell.angle_gamma   90.00
#
_symmetry.space_group_name_H-M   'P 1'
#
loop_
_entity.id
_entity.type
_entity.pdbx_description
1 polymer ?
#
loop_
_entity_poly.entity_id
_entity_poly.type
_entity_poly.pdbx_seq_one_letter_code
_entity_poly.pdbx_strand_id
1 'polypeptide(L)'
;MGDSVEFSIAFSTPAAKIATLKEKVAEYLVQNPHNWYPEPLLMVKAIENVNKLNLNVLFQHTINFQNFAEKNLRRTEMVITLKRILEELEIDYTLLPQQVHLTGQK
;
A
#
# COMPACT_ATOMS: atom_id res chain seq x y z
N MET A 1 -7.36 -17.37 3.47
CA MET A 1 -6.58 -17.27 2.22
C MET A 1 -5.79 -15.97 2.22
N GLY A 2 -4.46 -16.03 2.33
CA GLY A 2 -3.61 -14.83 2.38
C GLY A 2 -3.48 -14.15 1.02
N ASP A 3 -3.35 -12.83 1.02
CA ASP A 3 -3.14 -12.00 -0.16
C ASP A 3 -2.37 -10.72 0.23
N SER A 4 -1.89 -9.98 -0.76
CA SER A 4 -1.14 -8.76 -0.49
C SER A 4 -1.23 -7.68 -1.57
N VAL A 5 -0.96 -6.44 -1.15
CA VAL A 5 -0.84 -5.28 -2.02
C VAL A 5 0.50 -4.60 -1.74
N GLU A 6 1.31 -4.52 -2.79
CA GLU A 6 2.60 -3.82 -2.78
C GLU A 6 2.42 -2.40 -3.30
N PHE A 7 3.07 -1.44 -2.65
CA PHE A 7 3.05 -0.03 -3.02
C PHE A 7 4.30 0.67 -2.48
N SER A 8 4.50 1.92 -2.91
CA SER A 8 5.64 2.73 -2.53
C SER A 8 5.20 4.09 -2.01
N ILE A 9 5.96 4.63 -1.06
CA ILE A 9 5.76 5.97 -0.49
C ILE A 9 7.09 6.72 -0.47
N ALA A 10 7.07 8.05 -0.36
CA ALA A 10 8.28 8.83 -0.19
C ALA A 10 9.05 8.44 1.08
N PHE A 11 10.38 8.36 1.00
CA PHE A 11 11.24 8.08 2.16
C PHE A 11 11.09 9.15 3.26
N SER A 12 10.74 10.37 2.89
CA SER A 12 10.42 11.46 3.81
C SER A 12 9.11 11.29 4.58
N THR A 13 8.29 10.27 4.26
CA THR A 13 7.03 10.02 4.97
C THR A 13 7.32 9.77 6.45
N PRO A 14 6.77 10.59 7.38
CA PRO A 14 7.01 10.41 8.80
C PRO A 14 6.54 9.05 9.31
N ALA A 15 7.32 8.42 10.18
CA ALA A 15 6.98 7.12 10.76
C ALA A 15 5.60 7.10 11.45
N ALA A 16 5.17 8.22 12.03
CA ALA A 16 3.84 8.36 12.61
C ALA A 16 2.71 8.18 11.57
N LYS A 17 2.86 8.74 10.36
CA LYS A 17 1.88 8.53 9.26
C LYS A 17 1.84 7.06 8.82
N ILE A 18 2.97 6.36 8.85
CA ILE A 18 3.04 4.91 8.54
C ILE A 18 2.32 4.09 9.61
N ALA A 19 2.45 4.47 10.89
CA ALA A 19 1.70 3.83 11.98
C ALA A 19 0.18 4.05 11.81
N THR A 20 -0.26 5.28 11.54
CA THR A 20 -1.68 5.59 11.29
C THR A 20 -2.23 4.89 10.04
N LEU A 21 -1.42 4.73 8.99
CA LEU A 21 -1.78 3.93 7.81
C LEU A 21 -2.10 2.49 8.22
N LYS A 22 -1.27 1.86 9.05
CA LYS A 22 -1.51 0.51 9.56
C LYS A 22 -2.82 0.43 10.37
N GLU A 23 -3.06 1.40 11.24
CA GLU A 23 -4.27 1.47 12.07
C GLU A 23 -5.54 1.60 11.22
N LYS A 24 -5.57 2.52 10.25
CA LYS A 24 -6.70 2.71 9.34
C LYS A 24 -6.98 1.47 8.48
N VAL A 25 -5.95 0.76 8.03
CA VAL A 25 -6.13 -0.52 7.33
C VAL A 25 -6.76 -1.56 8.26
N ALA A 26 -6.27 -1.68 9.50
CA ALA A 26 -6.84 -2.62 10.48
C ALA A 26 -8.31 -2.30 10.79
N GLU A 27 -8.64 -1.01 10.97
CA GLU A 27 -10.01 -0.55 11.16
C GLU A 27 -10.91 -0.96 10.00
N TYR A 28 -10.48 -0.77 8.75
CA TYR A 28 -11.22 -1.20 7.58
C TYR A 28 -11.48 -2.73 7.57
N LEU A 29 -10.50 -3.55 7.96
CA LEU A 29 -10.70 -5.00 8.05
C LEU A 29 -11.73 -5.36 9.12
N VAL A 30 -11.63 -4.76 10.31
CA VAL A 30 -12.55 -4.98 11.43
C VAL A 30 -13.98 -4.56 11.08
N GLN A 31 -14.16 -3.48 10.32
CA GLN A 31 -15.46 -3.00 9.85
C GLN A 31 -16.07 -3.89 8.75
N ASN A 32 -15.26 -4.75 8.10
CA ASN A 32 -15.70 -5.60 7.00
C ASN A 32 -15.40 -7.11 7.28
N PRO A 33 -15.91 -7.67 8.39
CA PRO A 33 -15.54 -9.02 8.85
C PRO A 33 -16.07 -10.15 7.96
N HIS A 34 -17.06 -9.85 7.11
CA HIS A 34 -17.56 -10.78 6.10
C HIS A 34 -16.52 -11.02 4.99
N ASN A 35 -15.64 -10.04 4.74
CA ASN A 35 -14.63 -10.12 3.69
C ASN A 35 -13.25 -10.52 4.22
N TRP A 36 -12.92 -10.07 5.42
CA TRP A 36 -11.56 -10.07 5.94
C TRP A 36 -11.45 -10.66 7.35
N TYR A 37 -10.29 -11.24 7.65
CA TYR A 37 -9.84 -11.40 9.03
C TYR A 37 -9.27 -10.05 9.53
N PRO A 38 -9.39 -9.75 10.84
CA PRO A 38 -9.20 -8.40 11.37
C PRO A 38 -7.73 -7.93 11.46
N GLU A 39 -6.75 -8.81 11.28
CA GLU A 39 -5.34 -8.49 11.54
C GLU A 39 -4.53 -8.38 10.24
N PRO A 40 -4.20 -7.14 9.79
CA PRO A 40 -3.26 -6.94 8.71
C PRO A 40 -1.81 -6.94 9.21
N LEU A 41 -0.88 -7.23 8.30
CA LEU A 41 0.55 -6.97 8.50
C LEU A 41 1.01 -5.93 7.47
N LEU A 42 1.49 -4.78 7.96
CA LEU A 42 2.20 -3.79 7.15
C LEU A 42 3.71 -4.03 7.29
N MET A 43 4.39 -4.32 6.18
CA MET A 43 5.83 -4.59 6.15
C MET A 43 6.55 -3.59 5.25
N VAL A 44 7.69 -3.09 5.69
CA VAL A 44 8.65 -2.37 4.83
C VAL A 44 9.55 -3.41 4.17
N LYS A 45 9.51 -3.52 2.85
CA LYS A 45 10.33 -4.48 2.07
C LYS A 45 11.72 -3.96 1.79
N ALA A 46 11.86 -2.68 1.44
CA ALA A 46 13.14 -2.10 1.08
C ALA A 46 13.13 -0.57 1.19
N ILE A 47 14.30 0.00 1.43
CA ILE A 47 14.61 1.40 1.14
C ILE A 47 15.26 1.41 -0.24
N GLU A 48 14.68 2.12 -1.20
CA GLU A 48 15.17 2.20 -2.57
C GLU A 48 15.67 3.62 -2.85
N ASN A 49 16.92 3.73 -3.33
CA ASN A 49 17.58 4.99 -3.71
C ASN A 49 17.53 6.09 -2.64
N VAL A 50 17.31 5.73 -1.37
CA VAL A 50 17.20 6.65 -0.21
C VAL A 50 16.08 7.71 -0.39
N ASN A 51 15.18 7.51 -1.35
CA ASN A 51 14.08 8.45 -1.64
C ASN A 51 12.70 7.76 -1.68
N LYS A 52 12.68 6.43 -1.72
CA LYS A 52 11.46 5.62 -1.80
C LYS A 52 11.50 4.51 -0.76
N LEU A 53 10.36 4.28 -0.11
CA LEU A 53 10.12 3.08 0.70
C LEU A 53 9.18 2.16 -0.08
N ASN A 54 9.56 0.90 -0.22
CA ASN A 54 8.69 -0.14 -0.77
C ASN A 54 8.02 -0.88 0.37
N LEU A 55 6.69 -0.91 0.38
CA LEU A 55 5.87 -1.53 1.42
C LEU A 55 5.00 -2.64 0.85
N ASN A 56 4.52 -3.50 1.75
CA ASN A 56 3.54 -4.53 1.46
C ASN A 56 2.52 -4.60 2.61
N VAL A 57 1.24 -4.55 2.27
CA VAL A 57 0.16 -4.89 3.21
C VAL A 57 -0.30 -6.30 2.91
N LEU A 58 -0.18 -7.18 3.90
CA LEU A 58 -0.68 -8.54 3.86
C LEU A 58 -1.98 -8.62 4.65
N PHE A 59 -2.96 -9.32 4.09
CA PHE A 59 -4.27 -9.49 4.67
C PHE A 59 -4.83 -10.86 4.31
N GLN A 60 -5.86 -11.29 5.03
CA GLN A 60 -6.45 -12.60 4.86
C GLN A 60 -7.93 -12.49 4.52
N HIS A 61 -8.30 -13.11 3.39
CA HIS A 61 -9.68 -13.27 2.97
C HIS A 61 -10.37 -14.39 3.75
N THR A 62 -11.67 -14.22 4.00
CA THR A 62 -12.57 -15.23 4.60
C THR A 62 -13.02 -16.32 3.61
N ILE A 63 -12.91 -16.05 2.30
CA ILE A 63 -13.31 -16.98 1.24
C ILE A 63 -12.24 -18.03 0.91
N ASN A 64 -12.69 -19.11 0.28
CA ASN A 64 -11.85 -20.16 -0.27
C ASN A 64 -11.11 -19.72 -1.56
N PHE A 65 -9.94 -20.30 -1.83
CA PHE A 65 -9.14 -20.09 -3.03
C PHE A 65 -9.86 -20.40 -4.35
N GLN A 66 -10.90 -21.23 -4.34
CA GLN A 66 -11.71 -21.54 -5.53
C GLN A 66 -12.52 -20.32 -6.04
N ASN A 67 -12.83 -19.36 -5.16
CA ASN A 67 -13.59 -18.16 -5.50
C ASN A 67 -12.68 -17.05 -6.07
N PHE A 68 -11.94 -17.36 -7.14
CA PHE A 68 -10.90 -16.48 -7.66
C PHE A 68 -11.44 -15.14 -8.20
N ALA A 69 -12.59 -15.14 -8.87
CA ALA A 69 -13.20 -13.91 -9.39
C ALA A 69 -13.55 -12.94 -8.24
N GLU A 70 -14.27 -13.44 -7.25
CA GLU A 70 -14.63 -12.70 -6.03
C GLU A 70 -13.38 -12.22 -5.26
N LYS A 71 -12.36 -13.06 -5.13
CA LYS A 71 -11.07 -12.68 -4.54
C LYS A 71 -10.49 -11.43 -5.22
N ASN A 72 -10.46 -11.38 -6.54
CA ASN A 72 -9.86 -10.26 -7.28
C ASN A 72 -10.70 -8.98 -7.15
N LEU A 73 -12.02 -9.09 -7.07
CA LEU A 73 -12.91 -7.95 -6.81
C LEU A 73 -12.62 -7.37 -5.41
N ARG A 74 -12.57 -8.21 -4.37
CA ARG A 74 -12.20 -7.78 -3.02
C ARG A 74 -10.79 -7.19 -2.95
N ARG A 75 -9.83 -7.75 -3.68
CA ARG A 75 -8.48 -7.19 -3.77
C ARG A 75 -8.50 -5.80 -4.42
N THR A 76 -9.35 -5.58 -5.42
CA THR A 76 -9.54 -4.26 -6.04
C THR A 76 -10.09 -3.26 -5.03
N GLU A 77 -11.08 -3.64 -4.24
CA GLU A 77 -11.61 -2.81 -3.15
C GLU A 77 -10.55 -2.46 -2.10
N MET A 78 -9.68 -3.41 -1.75
CA MET A 78 -8.54 -3.16 -0.86
C MET A 78 -7.59 -2.12 -1.44
N VAL A 79 -7.23 -2.22 -2.72
CA VAL A 79 -6.35 -1.23 -3.39
C VAL A 79 -6.99 0.16 -3.41
N ILE A 80 -8.29 0.26 -3.69
CA ILE A 80 -9.03 1.54 -3.68
C ILE A 80 -9.09 2.11 -2.27
N THR A 81 -9.27 1.27 -1.26
CA THR A 81 -9.28 1.67 0.15
C THR A 81 -7.90 2.19 0.58
N LEU A 82 -6.83 1.48 0.23
CA LEU A 82 -5.46 1.92 0.47
C LEU A 82 -5.19 3.27 -0.19
N LYS A 83 -5.61 3.47 -1.45
CA LYS A 83 -5.50 4.76 -2.14
C LYS A 83 -6.17 5.88 -1.34
N ARG A 84 -7.40 5.68 -0.87
CA ARG A 84 -8.14 6.68 -0.08
C ARG A 84 -7.42 7.01 1.23
N ILE A 85 -6.93 6.01 1.94
CA ILE A 85 -6.18 6.20 3.18
C ILE A 85 -4.89 7.00 2.92
N LEU A 86 -4.16 6.69 1.84
CA LEU A 86 -2.97 7.44 1.45
C LEU A 86 -3.30 8.90 1.14
N GLU A 87 -4.40 9.16 0.43
CA GLU A 87 -4.88 10.53 0.15
C GLU A 87 -5.26 11.28 1.43
N GLU A 88 -6.01 10.64 2.33
CA GLU A 88 -6.39 11.21 3.63
C GLU A 88 -5.19 11.56 4.51
N LEU A 89 -4.15 10.74 4.46
CA LEU A 89 -2.92 10.94 5.23
C LEU A 89 -1.93 11.84 4.51
N GLU A 90 -2.25 12.35 3.31
CA GLU A 90 -1.33 13.12 2.46
C GLU A 90 0.02 12.39 2.32
N ILE A 91 -0.05 11.10 1.99
CA ILE A 91 1.12 10.27 1.70
C ILE A 91 1.19 10.13 0.19
N ASP A 92 2.27 10.63 -0.38
CA ASP A 92 2.54 10.52 -1.81
C ASP A 92 3.93 9.91 -2.07
N TYR A 93 4.19 9.67 -3.35
CA TYR A 93 5.53 9.48 -3.86
C TYR A 93 5.64 10.20 -5.20
N THR A 94 6.49 11.21 -5.26
CA THR A 94 6.89 11.87 -6.50
C THR A 94 8.36 11.55 -6.77
N LEU A 95 8.70 11.39 -8.06
CA LEU A 95 10.09 11.19 -8.45
C LEU A 95 10.91 12.42 -8.08
N LEU A 96 12.10 12.21 -7.51
CA LEU A 96 13.03 13.31 -7.29
C LEU A 96 13.42 13.95 -8.62
N PRO A 97 13.65 15.28 -8.64
CA PRO A 97 14.23 15.94 -9.79
C PRO A 97 15.52 15.24 -10.23
N GLN A 98 15.60 14.89 -11.51
CA GLN A 98 16.80 14.28 -12.09
C GLN A 98 17.67 15.34 -12.75
N GLN A 99 18.98 15.23 -12.57
CA GLN A 99 19.93 16.09 -13.27
C GLN A 99 19.98 15.68 -14.75
N VAL A 100 19.62 16.62 -15.63
CA VAL A 100 19.69 16.41 -17.09
C VAL A 100 20.97 17.03 -17.62
N HIS A 101 21.82 16.22 -18.28
CA HIS A 101 22.99 16.70 -19.01
C HIS A 101 22.65 16.82 -20.49
N LEU A 102 22.57 18.05 -20.99
CA LEU A 102 22.33 18.31 -22.40
C LEU A 102 23.66 18.29 -23.16
N THR A 103 23.91 17.21 -23.91
CA THR A 103 25.03 17.15 -24.87
C THR A 103 24.50 17.54 -26.25
N GLY A 104 24.58 18.82 -26.60
CA GLY A 104 24.07 19.30 -27.88
C GLY A 104 24.73 18.59 -29.06
N GLN A 105 23.91 18.10 -30.01
CA GLN A 105 24.35 17.98 -31.40
C GLN A 105 24.08 19.31 -32.10
N LYS A 106 25.13 19.84 -32.72
CA LYS A 106 25.07 20.90 -33.72
C LYS A 106 24.33 20.42 -34.95
#